data_AF-A0A945PF41-F1
#
_entry.id   AF-A0A945PF41-F1
#
_cell.length_a   1.000
_cell.length_b   1.000
_cell.length_c   1.000
_cell.angle_alpha   90.00
_cell.angle_beta   90.00
_cell.angle_gamma   90.00
#
_symmetry.space_group_name_H-M   'P 1'
#
loop_
_entity.id
_entity.type
_entity.pdbx_description
1 polymer ?
#
loop_
_entity_poly.entity_id
_entity_poly.type
_entity_poly.pdbx_seq_one_letter_code
_entity_poly.pdbx_strand_id
1 'polypeptide(L)'
;MSSPGRGGFQKPGREQMEMVRMWRLVNTLQVDEDQAMKVFPAFSRHHREREVLAKRRNDLRKGLEQQLAAEGSDEALLSQMAKIHTVEGEISTLAQDFDKDLEDILTPRQRARLMLFEDNFRNELRDTVRRMRSMRSGNRVDSERPMVPGRERGR
;
A
#
# COMPACT_ATOMS: atom_id res chain seq x y z
N MET A 1 -38.63 -19.07 -2.15
CA MET A 1 -38.05 -18.15 -1.16
C MET A 1 -36.56 -18.05 -1.42
N SER A 2 -36.10 -16.95 -2.02
CA SER A 2 -34.69 -16.73 -2.35
C SER A 2 -33.92 -16.26 -1.12
N SER A 3 -32.85 -16.96 -0.76
CA SER A 3 -31.93 -16.54 0.31
C SER A 3 -31.10 -15.32 -0.12
N PRO A 4 -30.93 -14.30 0.73
CA PRO A 4 -30.10 -13.13 0.42
C PRO A 4 -28.61 -13.51 0.45
N GLY A 5 -27.88 -13.12 -0.60
CA GLY A 5 -26.47 -13.43 -0.78
C GLY A 5 -25.58 -12.84 0.31
N ARG A 6 -24.55 -13.61 0.69
CA ARG A 6 -23.43 -13.17 1.55
C ARG A 6 -22.84 -11.87 1.01
N GLY A 7 -22.95 -10.79 1.78
CA GLY A 7 -22.20 -9.55 1.54
C GLY A 7 -20.70 -9.83 1.65
N GLY A 8 -20.04 -10.04 0.52
CA GLY A 8 -18.58 -10.08 0.44
C GLY A 8 -18.00 -8.72 0.84
N PHE A 9 -16.88 -8.70 1.55
CA PHE A 9 -16.14 -7.46 1.77
C PHE A 9 -15.75 -6.86 0.41
N GLN A 10 -16.35 -5.73 0.11
CA GLN A 10 -15.83 -4.88 -0.95
C GLN A 10 -14.47 -4.34 -0.47
N LYS A 11 -13.43 -4.48 -1.31
CA LYS A 11 -12.14 -3.85 -1.04
C LYS A 11 -12.41 -2.36 -0.84
N PRO A 12 -11.89 -1.73 0.23
CA PRO A 12 -12.11 -0.31 0.44
C PRO A 12 -11.68 0.47 -0.79
N GLY A 13 -12.50 1.45 -1.20
CA GLY A 13 -12.22 2.31 -2.34
C GLY A 13 -10.94 3.13 -2.13
N ARG A 14 -10.42 3.77 -3.19
CA ARG A 14 -9.23 4.64 -3.10
C ARG A 14 -9.41 5.73 -2.04
N GLU A 15 -10.55 6.41 -2.05
CA GLU A 15 -10.89 7.46 -1.09
C GLU A 15 -10.93 6.96 0.37
N GLN A 16 -11.47 5.76 0.60
CA GLN A 16 -11.49 5.16 1.95
C GLN A 16 -10.07 4.83 2.43
N MET A 17 -9.20 4.36 1.54
CA MET A 17 -7.79 4.11 1.86
C MET A 17 -7.03 5.41 2.13
N GLU A 18 -7.33 6.48 1.39
CA GLU A 18 -6.77 7.81 1.64
C GLU A 18 -7.20 8.33 3.02
N MET A 19 -8.48 8.24 3.37
CA MET A 19 -8.97 8.66 4.68
C MET A 19 -8.28 7.93 5.84
N VAL A 20 -8.13 6.60 5.73
CA VAL A 20 -7.40 5.79 6.72
C VAL A 20 -5.93 6.22 6.81
N ARG A 21 -5.30 6.53 5.67
CA ARG A 21 -3.93 7.03 5.65
C ARG A 21 -3.81 8.36 6.38
N MET A 22 -4.69 9.32 6.07
CA MET A 22 -4.70 10.64 6.69
C MET A 22 -4.89 10.52 8.20
N TRP A 23 -5.84 9.69 8.64
CA TRP A 23 -6.04 9.46 10.08
C TRP A 23 -4.81 8.85 10.74
N ARG A 24 -4.16 7.84 10.13
CA ARG A 24 -2.91 7.28 10.69
C ARG A 24 -1.78 8.30 10.71
N LEU A 25 -1.64 9.10 9.67
CA LEU A 25 -0.63 10.15 9.57
C LEU A 25 -0.74 11.11 10.77
N VAL A 26 -1.94 11.60 11.10
CA VAL A 26 -2.17 12.45 12.28
C VAL A 26 -1.68 11.77 13.55
N ASN A 27 -2.12 10.54 13.77
CA ASN A 27 -1.79 9.79 14.99
C ASN A 27 -0.28 9.54 15.11
N THR A 28 0.39 9.20 14.00
CA THR A 28 1.82 8.94 13.96
C THR A 28 2.64 10.19 14.19
N LEU A 29 2.24 11.31 13.57
CA LEU A 29 2.98 12.56 13.67
C LEU A 29 2.65 13.35 14.95
N GLN A 30 1.51 13.07 15.60
CA GLN A 30 1.02 13.85 16.74
C GLN A 30 0.99 15.35 16.40
N VAL A 31 0.44 15.68 15.23
CA VAL A 31 0.29 17.08 14.79
C VAL A 31 -0.87 17.73 15.53
N ASP A 32 -0.72 19.01 15.87
CA ASP A 32 -1.83 19.84 16.34
C ASP A 32 -2.72 20.30 15.17
N GLU A 33 -3.79 21.03 15.48
CA GLU A 33 -4.77 21.48 14.48
C GLU A 33 -4.15 22.43 13.44
N ASP A 34 -3.29 23.36 13.87
CA ASP A 34 -2.62 24.32 13.01
C ASP A 34 -1.63 23.64 12.05
N GLN A 35 -0.87 22.67 12.55
CA GLN A 35 0.00 21.82 11.75
C GLN A 35 -0.83 20.97 10.77
N ALA A 36 -1.91 20.33 11.23
CA ALA A 36 -2.74 19.47 10.39
C ALA A 36 -3.32 20.21 9.18
N MET A 37 -3.79 21.46 9.37
CA MET A 37 -4.30 22.31 8.28
C MET A 37 -3.27 22.55 7.16
N LYS A 38 -1.96 22.53 7.48
CA LYS A 38 -0.87 22.73 6.51
C LYS A 38 -0.32 21.42 5.96
N VAL A 39 -0.17 20.41 6.82
CA VAL A 39 0.38 19.10 6.46
C VAL A 39 -0.55 18.37 5.50
N PHE A 40 -1.86 18.43 5.70
CA PHE A 40 -2.78 17.63 4.88
C PHE A 40 -2.82 18.03 3.40
N PRO A 41 -2.93 19.32 3.03
CA PRO A 41 -2.86 19.72 1.63
C PRO A 41 -1.50 19.37 0.99
N ALA A 42 -0.40 19.61 1.72
CA ALA A 42 0.96 19.31 1.25
C ALA A 42 1.14 17.81 1.00
N PHE A 43 0.78 16.97 1.98
CA PHE A 43 0.86 15.52 1.87
C PHE A 43 -0.05 14.98 0.76
N SER A 44 -1.25 15.53 0.61
CA SER A 44 -2.19 15.12 -0.44
C SER A 44 -1.65 15.41 -1.84
N ARG A 45 -1.04 16.60 -2.03
CA ARG A 45 -0.38 16.99 -3.29
C ARG A 45 0.80 16.07 -3.59
N HIS A 46 1.72 15.93 -2.63
CA HIS A 46 2.88 15.05 -2.75
C HIS A 46 2.46 13.61 -3.11
N HIS A 47 1.44 13.09 -2.42
CA HIS A 47 0.98 11.73 -2.65
C HIS A 47 0.47 11.54 -4.09
N ARG A 48 -0.35 12.47 -4.61
CA ARG A 48 -0.89 12.40 -5.99
C ARG A 48 0.23 12.44 -7.02
N GLU A 49 1.17 13.37 -6.88
CA GLU A 49 2.32 13.50 -7.78
C GLU A 49 3.18 12.22 -7.76
N ARG A 50 3.44 11.69 -6.57
CA ARG A 50 4.16 10.42 -6.39
C ARG A 50 3.41 9.23 -7.00
N GLU A 51 2.08 9.20 -6.96
CA GLU A 51 1.29 8.14 -7.61
C GLU A 51 1.42 8.18 -9.14
N VAL A 52 1.41 9.38 -9.73
CA VAL A 52 1.62 9.57 -11.18
C VAL A 52 3.00 9.04 -11.58
N LEU A 53 4.04 9.44 -10.86
CA LEU A 53 5.41 8.96 -11.11
C LEU A 53 5.55 7.45 -10.89
N ALA A 54 4.95 6.92 -9.82
CA ALA A 54 4.97 5.49 -9.55
C ALA A 54 4.27 4.69 -10.65
N LYS A 55 3.16 5.19 -11.21
CA LYS A 55 2.47 4.58 -12.34
C LYS A 55 3.37 4.60 -13.58
N ARG A 56 3.95 5.74 -13.93
CA ARG A 56 4.89 5.89 -15.06
C ARG A 56 6.06 4.92 -14.95
N ARG A 57 6.70 4.82 -13.78
CA ARG A 57 7.78 3.87 -13.52
C ARG A 57 7.33 2.43 -13.72
N ASN A 58 6.15 2.06 -13.20
CA ASN A 58 5.64 0.70 -13.34
C ASN A 58 5.33 0.35 -14.80
N ASP A 59 4.78 1.29 -15.57
CA ASP A 59 4.49 1.08 -16.99
C ASP A 59 5.79 0.94 -17.81
N LEU A 60 6.82 1.74 -17.49
CA LEU A 60 8.15 1.58 -18.09
C LEU A 60 8.79 0.22 -17.76
N ARG A 61 8.70 -0.24 -16.50
CA ARG A 61 9.21 -1.56 -16.10
C ARG A 61 8.52 -2.70 -16.83
N LYS A 62 7.19 -2.65 -16.98
CA LYS A 62 6.45 -3.62 -17.81
C LYS A 62 6.91 -3.60 -19.26
N GLY A 63 7.17 -2.41 -19.82
CA GLY A 63 7.73 -2.29 -21.16
C GLY A 63 9.11 -2.95 -21.28
N LEU A 64 9.98 -2.79 -20.27
CA LEU A 64 11.28 -3.46 -20.23
C LEU A 64 11.15 -4.98 -20.16
N GLU A 65 10.24 -5.49 -19.31
CA GLU A 65 9.93 -6.93 -19.23
C GLU A 65 9.47 -7.49 -20.58
N GLN A 66 8.62 -6.75 -21.30
CA GLN A 66 8.15 -7.14 -22.63
C GLN A 66 9.26 -7.12 -23.67
N GLN A 67 10.15 -6.11 -23.64
CA GLN A 67 11.31 -6.04 -24.54
C GLN A 67 12.26 -7.20 -24.33
N LEU A 68 12.54 -7.57 -23.07
CA LEU A 68 13.36 -8.74 -22.75
C LEU A 68 12.73 -10.04 -23.26
N ALA A 69 11.42 -10.22 -23.06
CA ALA A 69 10.71 -11.40 -23.54
C ALA A 69 10.66 -11.50 -25.07
N ALA A 70 10.77 -10.38 -25.78
CA ALA A 70 10.77 -10.30 -27.24
C ALA A 70 12.17 -10.22 -27.87
N GLU A 71 13.23 -10.44 -27.09
CA GLU A 71 14.63 -10.31 -27.52
C GLU A 71 14.91 -8.96 -28.21
N GLY A 72 14.39 -7.88 -27.62
CA GLY A 72 14.62 -6.52 -28.09
C GLY A 72 16.11 -6.14 -28.10
N SER A 73 16.49 -5.22 -29.00
CA SER A 73 17.90 -4.81 -29.14
C SER A 73 18.45 -4.14 -27.88
N ASP A 74 19.76 -4.23 -27.69
CA ASP A 74 20.46 -3.62 -26.56
C ASP A 74 20.20 -2.11 -26.48
N GLU A 75 20.12 -1.41 -27.61
CA GLU A 75 19.81 0.03 -27.64
C GLU A 75 18.39 0.32 -27.13
N ALA A 76 17.43 -0.53 -27.47
CA ALA A 76 16.05 -0.39 -27.00
C ALA A 76 15.94 -0.64 -25.49
N LEU A 77 16.67 -1.64 -24.98
CA LEU A 77 16.76 -1.94 -23.54
C LEU A 77 17.43 -0.78 -22.78
N LEU A 78 18.57 -0.29 -23.26
CA LEU A 78 19.28 0.85 -22.67
C LEU A 78 18.42 2.12 -22.63
N SER A 79 17.70 2.41 -23.71
CA SER A 79 16.76 3.54 -23.76
C SER A 79 15.67 3.42 -22.70
N GLN A 80 15.11 2.23 -22.51
CA GLN A 80 14.07 1.99 -21.52
C GLN A 80 14.59 2.07 -20.09
N MET A 81 15.79 1.52 -19.83
CA MET A 81 16.48 1.64 -18.54
C MET A 81 16.74 3.11 -18.19
N ALA A 82 17.22 3.91 -19.14
CA ALA A 82 17.45 5.34 -18.92
C ALA A 82 16.17 6.08 -18.50
N LYS A 83 15.03 5.78 -19.15
CA LYS A 83 13.72 6.37 -18.77
C LYS A 83 13.30 5.96 -17.36
N ILE A 84 13.55 4.71 -16.96
CA ILE A 84 13.26 4.25 -15.60
C ILE A 84 14.09 5.03 -14.59
N HIS A 85 15.40 5.19 -14.84
CA HIS A 85 16.29 5.96 -13.97
C HIS A 85 15.89 7.44 -13.86
N THR A 86 15.44 8.06 -14.96
CA THR A 86 14.90 9.42 -14.93
C THR A 86 13.72 9.53 -13.97
N VAL A 87 12.73 8.63 -14.07
CA VAL A 87 11.55 8.66 -13.19
C VAL A 87 11.91 8.35 -11.74
N GLU A 88 12.89 7.48 -11.50
CA GLU A 88 13.40 7.23 -10.14
C GLU A 88 14.05 8.50 -9.54
N GLY A 89 14.79 9.27 -10.35
CA GLY A 89 15.31 10.59 -9.96
C GLY A 89 14.21 11.62 -9.68
N GLU A 90 13.17 11.66 -10.51
CA GLU A 90 11.98 12.51 -10.30
C GLU A 90 11.30 12.18 -8.96
N ILE A 91 11.15 10.89 -8.63
CA ILE A 91 10.57 10.44 -7.34
C ILE A 91 11.45 10.86 -6.17
N SER A 92 12.76 10.72 -6.28
CA SER A 92 13.71 11.11 -5.22
C SER A 92 13.67 12.61 -4.99
N THR A 93 13.65 13.41 -6.06
CA THR A 93 13.58 14.88 -5.98
C THR A 93 12.27 15.31 -5.34
N LEU A 94 11.15 14.73 -5.77
CA LEU A 94 9.83 15.00 -5.19
C LEU A 94 9.77 14.69 -3.68
N ALA A 95 10.46 13.64 -3.22
CA ALA A 95 10.54 13.31 -1.79
C ALA A 95 11.38 14.33 -1.00
N GLN A 96 12.51 14.77 -1.55
CA GLN A 96 13.36 15.79 -0.95
C GLN A 96 12.66 17.15 -0.87
N ASP A 97 11.97 17.55 -1.93
CA ASP A 97 11.26 18.82 -1.96
C ASP A 97 10.05 18.81 -1.02
N PHE A 98 9.36 17.68 -0.88
CA PHE A 98 8.31 17.54 0.11
C PHE A 98 8.83 17.62 1.55
N ASP A 99 9.98 17.03 1.84
CA ASP A 99 10.61 17.15 3.15
C ASP A 99 11.02 18.60 3.48
N LYS A 100 11.49 19.35 2.47
CA LYS A 100 11.77 20.80 2.58
C LYS A 100 10.49 21.63 2.78
N ASP A 101 9.41 21.33 2.07
CA ASP A 101 8.12 22.01 2.25
C ASP A 101 7.60 21.89 3.69
N LEU A 102 8.07 20.90 4.45
CA LEU A 102 7.64 20.61 5.80
C LEU A 102 8.59 21.15 6.90
N GLU A 103 9.75 21.73 6.58
CA GLU A 103 10.72 22.15 7.62
C GLU A 103 10.14 23.20 8.56
N ASP A 104 9.35 24.13 8.03
CA ASP A 104 8.70 25.22 8.79
C ASP A 104 7.39 24.79 9.45
N ILE A 105 6.92 23.56 9.20
CA ILE A 105 5.63 23.05 9.67
C ILE A 105 5.84 21.98 10.73
N LEU A 106 6.80 21.08 10.53
CA LEU A 106 7.03 19.89 11.35
C LEU A 106 8.39 19.94 12.04
N THR A 107 8.43 19.50 13.29
CA THR A 107 9.70 19.30 13.99
C THR A 107 10.53 18.19 13.31
N PRO A 108 11.87 18.17 13.49
CA PRO A 108 12.71 17.09 12.96
C PRO A 108 12.25 15.69 13.38
N ARG A 109 11.74 15.56 14.61
CA ARG A 109 11.18 14.29 15.11
C ARG A 109 9.94 13.85 14.34
N GLN A 110 9.05 14.79 14.01
CA GLN A 110 7.86 14.52 13.23
C GLN A 110 8.23 14.16 11.78
N ARG A 111 9.16 14.88 11.15
CA ARG A 111 9.69 14.56 9.82
C ARG A 111 10.31 13.16 9.75
N ALA A 112 11.10 12.77 10.75
CA ALA A 112 11.64 11.41 10.83
C ALA A 112 10.53 10.34 10.95
N ARG A 113 9.47 10.60 11.73
CA ARG A 113 8.30 9.69 11.79
C ARG A 113 7.57 9.61 10.46
N LEU A 114 7.46 10.73 9.73
CA LEU A 114 6.84 10.78 8.42
C LEU A 114 7.61 9.92 7.41
N MET A 115 8.94 10.06 7.37
CA MET A 115 9.80 9.26 6.52
C MET A 115 9.59 7.76 6.75
N LEU A 116 9.63 7.31 8.01
CA LEU A 116 9.41 5.90 8.36
C LEU A 116 7.97 5.44 8.09
N PHE A 117 6.98 6.33 8.23
CA PHE A 117 5.59 6.04 7.90
C PHE A 117 5.45 5.75 6.40
N GLU A 118 6.04 6.58 5.54
CA GLU A 118 5.92 6.42 4.09
C GLU A 118 6.51 5.10 3.57
N ASP A 119 7.62 4.65 4.15
CA ASP A 119 8.28 3.40 3.80
C ASP A 119 7.43 2.17 4.20
N ASN A 120 6.81 2.23 5.38
CA ASN A 120 6.15 1.07 5.98
C ASN A 120 4.65 1.00 5.70
N PHE A 121 3.99 2.12 5.38
CA PHE A 121 2.53 2.20 5.33
C PHE A 121 1.89 1.18 4.38
N ARG A 122 2.49 0.94 3.21
CA ARG A 122 1.94 -0.04 2.24
C ARG A 122 1.98 -1.47 2.78
N ASN A 123 3.03 -1.82 3.50
CA ASN A 123 3.18 -3.15 4.10
C ASN A 123 2.24 -3.29 5.30
N GLU A 124 2.21 -2.29 6.18
CA GLU A 124 1.31 -2.26 7.33
C GLU A 124 -0.17 -2.34 6.94
N LEU A 125 -0.57 -1.63 5.88
CA LEU A 125 -1.95 -1.63 5.41
C LEU A 125 -2.33 -2.99 4.81
N ARG A 126 -1.43 -3.60 4.03
CA ARG A 126 -1.62 -4.97 3.51
C ARG A 126 -1.78 -5.98 4.66
N ASP A 127 -0.93 -5.90 5.67
CA ASP A 127 -0.98 -6.81 6.81
C ASP A 127 -2.22 -6.58 7.67
N THR A 128 -2.64 -5.33 7.84
CA THR A 128 -3.90 -4.98 8.53
C THR A 128 -5.10 -5.58 7.79
N VAL A 129 -5.19 -5.41 6.47
CA VAL A 129 -6.26 -6.01 5.65
C VAL A 129 -6.23 -7.55 5.71
N ARG A 130 -5.03 -8.16 5.70
CA ARG A 130 -4.87 -9.61 5.84
C ARG A 130 -5.38 -10.11 7.20
N ARG A 131 -5.01 -9.45 8.30
CA ARG A 131 -5.50 -9.79 9.66
C ARG A 131 -7.02 -9.67 9.78
N MET A 132 -7.61 -8.63 9.20
CA MET A 132 -9.07 -8.47 9.17
C MET A 132 -9.78 -9.62 8.42
N ARG A 133 -9.14 -10.18 7.38
CA ARG A 133 -9.68 -11.36 6.67
C ARG A 133 -9.56 -12.64 7.49
N SER A 134 -8.44 -12.86 8.19
CA SER A 134 -8.25 -14.08 8.99
C SER A 134 -9.19 -14.14 10.20
N MET A 135 -9.41 -13.01 10.89
CA MET A 135 -10.32 -12.92 12.03
C MET A 135 -11.78 -13.25 11.68
N ARG A 136 -12.24 -12.99 10.45
CA ARG A 136 -13.61 -13.33 9.99
C ARG A 136 -13.74 -14.75 9.42
N SER A 137 -12.64 -15.42 9.08
CA SER A 137 -12.66 -16.81 8.59
C SER A 137 -12.55 -17.85 9.72
N GLY A 138 -12.20 -17.43 10.94
CA GLY A 138 -11.91 -18.31 12.06
C GLY A 138 -13.10 -18.86 12.86
N ASN A 139 -14.36 -18.63 12.45
CA ASN A 139 -15.54 -19.10 13.20
C ASN A 139 -16.25 -20.32 12.58
N ARG A 140 -15.50 -21.20 11.92
CA ARG A 140 -15.95 -22.59 11.63
C ARG A 140 -15.03 -23.55 12.36
N VAL A 141 -15.20 -23.61 13.68
CA VAL A 141 -14.78 -24.79 14.44
C VAL A 141 -15.79 -25.87 14.06
N ASP A 142 -15.31 -26.93 13.40
CA ASP A 142 -16.05 -28.17 13.15
C ASP A 142 -16.51 -28.76 14.48
N SER A 143 -17.71 -28.37 14.93
CA SER A 143 -18.50 -29.18 15.83
C SER A 143 -19.23 -30.23 15.00
N GLU A 144 -19.05 -31.50 15.38
CA GLU A 144 -19.80 -32.69 14.95
C GLU A 144 -19.27 -33.48 13.74
N ARG A 145 -18.20 -34.25 13.99
CA ARG A 145 -18.12 -35.62 13.48
C ARG A 145 -17.96 -36.58 14.65
N PRO A 146 -18.95 -37.44 14.98
CA PRO A 146 -18.74 -38.47 15.98
C PRO A 146 -17.73 -39.47 15.43
N MET A 147 -16.68 -39.73 16.21
CA MET A 147 -15.79 -40.86 15.97
C MET A 147 -16.60 -42.15 16.07
N VAL A 148 -16.76 -42.87 14.97
CA VAL A 148 -17.28 -44.24 14.98
C VAL A 148 -16.16 -45.14 15.53
N PRO A 149 -16.34 -45.83 16.66
CA PRO A 149 -15.34 -46.78 17.14
C PRO A 149 -15.22 -47.94 16.16
N GLY A 150 -13.97 -48.33 15.85
CA GLY A 150 -13.67 -49.37 14.88
C GLY A 150 -14.35 -50.69 15.22
N ARG A 151 -14.86 -51.36 14.17
CA ARG A 151 -15.27 -52.76 14.26
C ARG A 151 -14.05 -53.60 14.62
N GLU A 152 -14.09 -54.18 15.81
CA GLU A 152 -13.20 -55.27 16.22
C GLU A 152 -13.36 -56.46 15.25
N ARG A 153 -12.22 -57.03 14.88
CA ARG A 153 -12.15 -58.34 14.24
C ARG A 153 -12.44 -59.39 15.29
N GLY A 154 -13.38 -60.29 15.02
CA GLY A 154 -13.69 -61.42 15.90
C GLY A 154 -14.05 -62.67 15.10
N ARG A 155 -13.05 -63.54 14.97
CA ARG A 155 -13.05 -65.01 14.76
C ARG A 155 -13.64 -65.58 13.48
#